data_AF-B9THN2-F1
#
_entry.id   AF-B9THN2-F1
#
_cell.length_a   1.000
_cell.length_b   1.000
_cell.length_c   1.000
_cell.angle_alpha   90.00
_cell.angle_beta   90.00
_cell.angle_gamma   90.00
#
_symmetry.space_group_name_H-M   'P 1'
#
loop_
_entity.id
_entity.type
_entity.pdbx_description
1 polymer ?
#
loop_
_entity_poly.entity_id
_entity_poly.type
_entity_poly.pdbx_seq_one_letter_code
_entity_poly.pdbx_strand_id
1 'polypeptide(L)'
;MVIGGRFVFIIFAQSSIPYCKYGNELWQALGFSLKEMVDEGQIEESKFDSFNVPLYHPSEEEVKHLIEKEGSFTLARLEKFELSWDSIVDYGNERAVLDRLERGKYVATF
;
A
#
# COMPACT_ATOMS: atom_id res chain seq x y z
N MET A 1 4.04 -3.53 27.57
CA MET A 1 4.62 -4.82 27.11
C MET A 1 5.13 -5.59 28.30
N VAL A 2 5.13 -6.93 28.22
CA VAL A 2 5.74 -7.78 29.24
C VAL A 2 7.19 -8.08 28.86
N ILE A 3 8.08 -8.16 29.86
CA ILE A 3 9.50 -8.50 29.65
C ILE A 3 9.57 -9.89 28.98
N GLY A 4 10.31 -9.98 27.88
CA GLY A 4 10.46 -11.21 27.09
C GLY A 4 9.32 -11.48 26.09
N GLY A 5 8.27 -10.64 26.04
CA GLY A 5 7.21 -10.74 25.04
C GLY A 5 7.71 -10.45 23.62
N ARG A 6 7.09 -11.07 22.61
CA ARG A 6 7.37 -10.86 21.18
C ARG A 6 6.16 -10.25 20.47
N PHE A 7 6.43 -9.42 19.48
CA PHE A 7 5.43 -8.77 18.64
C PHE A 7 5.80 -8.98 17.18
N VAL A 8 4.78 -9.06 16.33
CA VAL A 8 4.92 -9.11 14.88
C VAL A 8 4.13 -7.93 14.32
N PHE A 9 4.79 -7.11 13.50
CA PHE A 9 4.16 -6.02 12.77
C PHE A 9 4.14 -6.38 11.28
N ILE A 10 3.01 -6.13 10.63
CA ILE A 10 2.85 -6.20 9.18
C ILE A 10 2.38 -4.82 8.74
N ILE A 11 3.20 -4.15 7.94
CA ILE A 11 2.94 -2.79 7.46
C ILE A 11 3.22 -2.73 5.95
N PHE A 12 2.55 -1.81 5.25
CA PHE A 12 2.90 -1.53 3.87
C PHE A 12 4.26 -0.84 3.81
N ALA A 13 5.19 -1.38 3.04
CA ALA A 13 6.53 -0.84 2.87
C ALA A 13 6.68 -0.22 1.47
N GLN A 14 7.64 0.67 1.31
CA GLN A 14 8.04 1.19 0.00
C GLN A 14 8.35 0.02 -0.94
N SER A 15 7.96 0.05 -2.21
CA SER A 15 8.35 -1.03 -3.13
C SER A 15 9.86 -1.00 -3.43
N SER A 16 10.48 -2.17 -3.60
CA SER A 16 11.88 -2.28 -4.05
C SER A 16 12.06 -1.90 -5.51
N ILE A 17 10.95 -1.78 -6.26
CA ILE A 17 10.97 -1.44 -7.67
C ILE A 17 10.70 0.07 -7.77
N PRO A 18 11.65 0.89 -8.27
CA PRO A 18 11.52 2.35 -8.34
C PRO A 18 10.35 2.82 -9.22
N TYR A 19 9.80 1.93 -10.03
CA TYR A 19 8.60 2.12 -10.84
C TYR A 19 7.55 1.04 -10.59
N CYS A 20 7.40 0.59 -9.34
CA CYS A 20 6.29 -0.29 -9.00
C CYS A 20 4.98 0.46 -9.23
N LYS A 21 4.40 0.26 -10.42
CA LYS A 21 3.10 0.80 -10.79
C LYS A 21 2.02 0.27 -9.86
N TYR A 22 2.19 -0.97 -9.39
CA TYR A 22 1.16 -1.70 -8.66
C TYR A 22 0.76 -1.03 -7.34
N GLY A 23 1.66 -0.39 -6.57
CA GLY A 23 1.26 0.30 -5.33
C GLY A 23 0.62 1.69 -5.54
N ASN A 24 1.01 2.37 -6.62
CA ASN A 24 0.61 3.76 -6.90
C ASN A 24 -0.63 3.85 -7.82
N GLU A 25 -0.99 2.79 -8.52
CA GLU A 25 -2.15 2.74 -9.41
C GLU A 25 -3.47 3.07 -8.69
N LEU A 26 -3.67 2.56 -7.46
CA LEU A 26 -4.87 2.87 -6.68
C LEU A 26 -4.96 4.37 -6.35
N TRP A 27 -3.87 4.96 -5.88
CA TRP A 27 -3.85 6.38 -5.51
C TRP A 27 -3.92 7.29 -6.73
N GLN A 28 -3.36 6.88 -7.86
CA GLN A 28 -3.53 7.56 -9.13
C GLN A 28 -4.98 7.50 -9.59
N ALA A 29 -5.62 6.33 -9.54
CA ALA A 29 -7.03 6.16 -9.89
C ALA A 29 -7.93 7.03 -9.00
N LEU A 30 -7.71 7.01 -7.68
CA LEU A 30 -8.41 7.90 -6.74
C LEU A 30 -8.20 9.37 -7.10
N GLY A 31 -6.96 9.77 -7.39
CA GLY A 31 -6.63 11.13 -7.81
C GLY A 31 -7.36 11.56 -9.08
N PHE A 32 -7.43 10.69 -10.09
CA PHE A 32 -8.19 10.95 -11.32
C PHE A 32 -9.69 11.07 -11.07
N SER A 33 -10.29 10.15 -10.33
CA SER A 33 -11.72 10.19 -10.01
C SER A 33 -12.08 11.45 -9.21
N LEU A 34 -11.26 11.83 -8.23
CA LEU A 34 -11.47 13.07 -7.48
C LEU A 34 -11.32 14.30 -8.37
N LYS A 35 -10.38 14.28 -9.33
CA LYS A 35 -10.22 15.38 -10.30
C LYS A 35 -11.44 15.52 -11.22
N GLU A 36 -12.01 14.41 -11.69
CA GLU A 36 -13.26 14.42 -12.47
C GLU A 36 -14.41 15.02 -11.66
N MET A 37 -14.54 14.65 -10.38
CA MET A 37 -15.54 15.24 -9.48
C MET A 37 -15.34 16.75 -9.27
N VAL A 38 -14.11 17.26 -9.32
CA VAL A 38 -13.82 18.70 -9.32
C VAL A 38 -14.31 19.35 -10.62
N ASP A 39 -14.03 18.74 -11.78
CA ASP A 39 -14.46 19.24 -13.09
C ASP A 39 -15.98 19.28 -13.25
N GLU A 40 -16.68 18.33 -12.62
CA GLU A 40 -18.14 18.31 -12.53
C GLU A 40 -18.72 19.30 -11.50
N GLY A 41 -17.86 19.98 -10.74
CA GLY A 41 -18.26 20.94 -9.70
C GLY A 41 -18.83 20.29 -8.43
N GLN A 42 -18.61 18.98 -8.23
CA GLN A 42 -19.04 18.27 -7.01
C GLN A 42 -18.07 18.52 -5.84
N ILE A 43 -16.79 18.76 -6.13
CA ILE A 43 -15.74 19.04 -5.14
C ILE A 43 -15.12 20.40 -5.49
N GLU A 44 -14.92 21.24 -4.48
CA GLU A 44 -14.15 22.47 -4.64
C GLU A 44 -12.67 22.15 -4.91
N GLU A 45 -12.07 22.79 -5.91
CA GLU A 45 -10.65 22.59 -6.27
C GLU A 45 -9.70 22.77 -5.07
N SER A 46 -9.95 23.77 -4.23
CA SER A 46 -9.15 24.00 -3.01
C SER A 46 -9.15 22.82 -2.03
N LYS A 47 -10.25 22.06 -1.95
CA LYS A 47 -10.34 20.87 -1.09
C LYS A 47 -9.52 19.74 -1.67
N PHE A 48 -9.59 19.54 -2.99
CA PHE A 48 -8.76 18.56 -3.70
C PHE A 48 -7.27 18.88 -3.54
N ASP A 49 -6.87 20.13 -3.74
CA ASP A 49 -5.46 20.57 -3.63
C ASP A 49 -4.90 20.40 -2.22
N SER A 50 -5.74 20.61 -1.20
CA SER A 50 -5.34 20.43 0.20
C SER A 50 -5.35 18.97 0.66
N PHE A 51 -6.04 18.10 -0.08
CA PHE A 51 -6.24 16.71 0.32
C PHE A 51 -4.99 15.88 0.06
N ASN A 52 -4.44 15.32 1.13
CA ASN A 52 -3.36 14.34 1.07
C ASN A 52 -3.80 13.07 1.79
N VAL A 53 -3.46 11.92 1.22
CA VAL A 53 -3.76 10.63 1.84
C VAL A 53 -2.77 10.42 3.00
N PRO A 54 -3.24 10.16 4.24
CA PRO A 54 -2.38 10.04 5.42
C PRO A 54 -1.73 8.65 5.48
N LEU A 55 -1.02 8.25 4.42
CA LEU A 55 -0.35 6.97 4.31
C LEU A 55 1.13 7.18 4.00
N TYR A 56 1.96 6.45 4.72
CA TYR A 56 3.40 6.45 4.55
C TYR A 56 3.89 5.02 4.34
N HIS A 57 4.76 4.86 3.35
CA HIS A 57 5.36 3.58 3.00
C HIS A 57 6.86 3.65 3.35
N PRO A 58 7.27 3.24 4.56
CA PRO A 58 8.66 3.33 4.97
C PRO A 58 9.55 2.38 4.17
N SER A 59 10.84 2.74 4.05
CA SER A 59 11.86 1.79 3.62
C SER A 59 12.23 0.81 4.74
N GLU A 60 12.86 -0.30 4.39
CA GLU A 60 13.37 -1.23 5.42
C GLU A 60 14.41 -0.56 6.32
N GLU A 61 15.25 0.32 5.75
CA GLU A 61 16.26 1.08 6.46
C GLU A 61 15.65 2.04 7.47
N GLU A 62 14.55 2.73 7.10
CA GLU A 62 13.84 3.63 8.01
C GLU A 62 13.23 2.87 9.19
N VAL A 63 12.63 1.71 8.94
CA VAL A 63 12.07 0.85 9.99
C VAL A 63 13.19 0.38 10.94
N LYS A 64 14.31 -0.13 10.41
CA LYS A 64 15.45 -0.55 11.23
C LYS A 64 15.98 0.59 12.08
N HIS A 65 16.21 1.74 11.45
CA HIS A 65 16.73 2.93 12.13
C HIS A 65 15.82 3.40 13.26
N LEU A 66 14.50 3.41 13.05
CA LEU A 66 13.55 3.83 14.08
C LEU A 66 13.51 2.88 15.27
N ILE A 67 13.56 1.56 15.02
CA ILE A 67 13.58 0.55 16.09
C ILE A 67 14.85 0.71 16.94
N GLU A 68 16.01 0.87 16.29
CA GLU A 68 17.29 1.08 16.98
C GLU A 68 17.32 2.40 17.75
N LYS A 69 16.78 3.48 17.17
CA LYS A 69 16.72 4.80 17.79
C LYS A 69 15.79 4.83 19.01
N GLU A 70 14.67 4.13 18.96
CA GLU A 70 13.72 4.06 20.07
C GLU A 70 14.25 3.18 21.21
N GLY A 71 14.85 2.02 20.89
CA GLY A 71 15.67 1.24 21.82
C GLY A 71 14.91 0.34 22.81
N SER A 72 13.58 0.35 22.85
CA SER A 72 12.80 -0.54 23.73
C SER A 72 12.67 -1.97 23.17
N PHE A 73 13.04 -2.17 21.91
CA PHE A 73 12.85 -3.43 21.18
C PHE A 73 14.15 -3.93 20.57
N THR A 74 14.30 -5.25 20.54
CA THR A 74 15.34 -5.92 19.74
C THR A 74 14.71 -6.49 18.48
N LEU A 75 15.25 -6.12 17.31
CA LEU A 75 14.78 -6.63 16.03
C LEU A 75 15.21 -8.10 15.86
N ALA A 76 14.25 -9.02 15.88
CA ALA A 76 14.51 -10.45 15.69
C ALA A 76 14.52 -10.86 14.20
N ARG A 77 13.62 -10.29 13.40
CA ARG A 77 13.45 -10.57 11.96
C ARG A 77 12.81 -9.35 11.30
N LEU A 78 13.33 -8.97 10.14
CA LEU A 78 12.68 -8.02 9.24
C LEU A 78 12.70 -8.61 7.85
N GLU A 79 11.53 -8.66 7.24
CA GLU A 79 11.36 -9.17 5.88
C GLU A 79 10.33 -8.35 5.14
N LYS A 80 10.49 -8.36 3.83
CA LYS A 80 9.59 -7.72 2.88
C LYS A 80 9.21 -8.73 1.82
N PHE A 81 7.94 -8.72 1.46
CA PHE A 81 7.39 -9.53 0.39
C PHE A 81 6.40 -8.69 -0.41
N GLU A 82 6.17 -9.09 -1.66
CA GLU A 82 5.22 -8.43 -2.54
C GLU A 82 3.90 -9.20 -2.55
N LEU A 83 2.79 -8.47 -2.48
CA LEU A 83 1.44 -9.02 -2.63
C LEU A 83 0.87 -8.61 -3.98
N SER A 84 0.22 -9.55 -4.65
CA SER A 84 -0.58 -9.23 -5.82
C SER A 84 -1.94 -8.65 -5.40
N TRP A 85 -2.45 -7.67 -6.14
CA TRP A 85 -3.74 -7.01 -5.85
C TRP A 85 -4.95 -7.93 -5.95
N ASP A 86 -4.83 -9.03 -6.69
CA ASP A 86 -5.83 -10.09 -6.89
C ASP A 86 -5.62 -11.29 -5.96
N SER A 87 -4.66 -11.24 -5.02
CA SER A 87 -4.36 -12.37 -4.12
C SER A 87 -5.49 -12.71 -3.14
N ILE A 88 -6.52 -11.87 -3.03
CA ILE A 88 -7.73 -12.11 -2.22
C ILE A 88 -8.79 -12.88 -3.02
N VAL A 89 -8.69 -12.93 -4.36
CA VAL A 89 -9.69 -13.55 -5.24
C VAL A 89 -9.44 -15.05 -5.45
N ASP A 90 -8.35 -15.59 -4.90
CA ASP A 90 -7.91 -16.95 -5.16
C ASP A 90 -8.36 -17.94 -4.08
N TYR A 91 -9.62 -18.35 -4.14
CA TYR A 91 -10.06 -19.60 -3.52
C TYR A 91 -9.62 -20.79 -4.40
N GLY A 92 -8.32 -21.04 -4.56
CA GLY A 92 -7.84 -22.37 -4.93
C GLY A 92 -6.72 -22.55 -5.97
N ASN A 93 -5.98 -21.53 -6.40
CA ASN A 93 -4.89 -21.72 -7.35
C ASN A 93 -3.74 -20.70 -7.18
N GLU A 94 -2.83 -21.01 -6.24
CA GLU A 94 -1.64 -20.22 -5.84
C GLU A 94 -0.65 -19.87 -6.99
N ARG A 95 -0.97 -20.21 -8.25
CA ARG A 95 -0.15 -19.96 -9.44
C ARG A 95 -0.84 -19.14 -10.53
N ALA A 96 -2.09 -18.75 -10.37
CA ALA A 96 -2.78 -17.93 -11.35
C ALA A 96 -2.45 -16.44 -11.17
N VAL A 97 -1.29 -16.01 -11.67
CA VAL A 97 -1.03 -14.58 -11.89
C VAL A 97 -1.94 -14.15 -13.05
N LEU A 98 -3.06 -13.48 -12.76
CA LEU A 98 -4.00 -13.04 -13.80
C LEU A 98 -3.35 -11.97 -14.70
N ASP A 99 -3.61 -12.04 -16.01
CA ASP A 99 -3.15 -11.04 -16.97
C ASP A 99 -3.73 -9.64 -16.65
N ARG A 100 -3.01 -8.57 -17.05
CA ARG A 100 -3.34 -7.18 -16.75
C ARG A 100 -4.78 -6.80 -17.14
N LEU A 101 -5.28 -7.30 -18.27
CA LEU A 101 -6.63 -6.98 -18.75
C LEU A 101 -7.72 -7.76 -18.02
N GLU A 102 -7.40 -8.96 -17.52
CA GLU A 102 -8.36 -9.77 -16.79
C GLU A 102 -8.58 -9.24 -15.37
N ARG A 103 -7.51 -8.75 -14.73
CA ARG A 103 -7.59 -8.11 -13.40
C ARG A 103 -8.54 -6.89 -13.38
N GLY A 104 -8.47 -6.04 -14.40
CA GLY A 104 -9.33 -4.86 -14.50
C GLY A 104 -10.82 -5.17 -14.60
N LYS A 105 -11.18 -6.32 -15.21
CA LYS A 105 -12.58 -6.75 -15.31
C LYS A 105 -13.17 -7.08 -13.94
N TYR A 106 -12.43 -7.74 -13.06
CA TYR A 106 -12.96 -8.11 -11.74
C TYR A 106 -13.16 -6.90 -10.82
N VAL A 107 -12.26 -5.92 -10.84
CA VAL A 107 -12.34 -4.74 -9.96
C VAL A 107 -13.40 -3.74 -10.42
N ALA A 108 -13.59 -3.57 -11.73
CA ALA A 108 -14.55 -2.60 -12.27
C ALA A 108 -16.02 -3.07 -12.26
N THR A 109 -16.29 -4.30 -11.79
CA THR A 109 -17.66 -4.87 -11.75
C THR A 109 -18.33 -4.71 -10.37
N PHE A 110 -17.72 -3.97 -9.44
CA PHE A 110 -18.35 -3.55 -8.18
C PHE A 110 -18.82 -2.10 -8.25
#